data_AF-Q5DY79-F1
#
_entry.id   AF-Q5DY79-F1
#
_cell.length_a   1.000
_cell.length_b   1.000
_cell.length_c   1.000
_cell.angle_alpha   90.00
_cell.angle_beta   90.00
_cell.angle_gamma   90.00
#
_symmetry.space_group_name_H-M   'P 1'
#
loop_
_entity.id
_entity.type
_entity.pdbx_description
1 polymer ?
#
loop_
_entity_poly.entity_id
_entity_poly.type
_entity_poly.pdbx_seq_one_letter_code
_entity_poly.pdbx_strand_id
1 'polypeptide(L)'
;MRKQHLLATSLLVILSGCASEPEYQGDGEYFELTNRHVIERDLSVFRSTTVINTSKAAVAPITQPTNDYYEATISQGEAYNSAVKRWLKAEGYSNIAWSLSDNNRAILSSPSTSELIFSGSLKQALVELSEHLHMPINLIVDEKAKVAGIYDFNDDVRITHVQGDSLRQVTKHLIENYGLRWNDTEDSARSWLVDTNYQFSADYYIITQYDDISTALETVLEGYPVYSEILESTGQVFIQEEL
;
A
#
# COMPACT_ATOMS: atom_id res chain seq x y z
N MET A 1 7.25 81.91 -34.63
CA MET A 1 7.67 82.03 -36.05
C MET A 1 7.57 80.63 -36.67
N ARG A 2 7.06 80.42 -37.91
CA ARG A 2 7.78 80.52 -39.21
C ARG A 2 9.20 79.94 -39.14
N LYS A 3 9.67 79.01 -40.00
CA LYS A 3 9.11 78.36 -41.22
C LYS A 3 9.90 77.04 -41.50
N GLN A 4 9.31 75.97 -42.08
CA GLN A 4 9.52 75.44 -43.47
C GLN A 4 11.00 75.17 -43.89
N HIS A 5 11.42 74.12 -44.64
CA HIS A 5 10.84 73.02 -45.46
C HIS A 5 11.85 71.83 -45.48
N LEU A 6 11.59 70.51 -45.71
CA LEU A 6 10.71 69.69 -46.59
C LEU A 6 11.46 69.06 -47.79
N LEU A 7 11.68 67.74 -47.76
CA LEU A 7 11.93 66.73 -48.83
C LEU A 7 12.05 65.35 -48.09
N ALA A 8 11.35 64.23 -48.35
CA ALA A 8 10.83 63.55 -49.56
C ALA A 8 11.96 62.84 -50.37
N THR A 9 11.84 61.59 -50.90
CA THR A 9 10.80 60.51 -50.91
C THR A 9 11.44 59.20 -51.46
N SER A 10 10.94 57.96 -51.34
CA SER A 10 9.81 57.32 -50.62
C SER A 10 10.28 55.92 -50.10
N LEU A 11 9.76 54.68 -50.30
CA LEU A 11 8.58 54.01 -50.93
C LEU A 11 8.46 52.55 -50.35
N LEU A 12 7.41 51.78 -50.71
CA LEU A 12 7.28 50.29 -50.62
C LEU A 12 7.22 49.64 -49.20
N VAL A 13 6.25 48.79 -48.80
CA VAL A 13 4.93 48.35 -49.36
C VAL A 13 3.92 48.27 -48.20
N ILE A 14 2.64 48.56 -48.49
CA ILE A 14 1.49 48.33 -47.60
C ILE A 14 0.74 47.08 -48.06
N LEU A 15 0.23 46.25 -47.13
CA LEU A 15 -1.00 45.50 -47.37
C LEU A 15 -1.69 45.08 -46.06
N SER A 16 -2.70 45.86 -45.66
CA SER A 16 -3.65 45.48 -44.61
C SER A 16 -4.73 44.59 -45.20
N GLY A 17 -4.91 43.37 -44.68
CA GLY A 17 -6.00 42.48 -45.06
C GLY A 17 -7.09 42.44 -43.99
N CYS A 18 -8.22 43.10 -44.23
CA CYS A 18 -9.42 42.94 -43.39
C CYS A 18 -10.13 41.62 -43.72
N ALA A 19 -10.83 41.05 -42.74
CA ALA A 19 -11.66 39.88 -42.96
C ALA A 19 -12.91 40.22 -43.79
N SER A 20 -13.17 39.40 -44.81
CA SER A 20 -14.45 39.35 -45.53
C SER A 20 -14.62 37.93 -46.09
N GLU A 21 -15.55 37.17 -45.53
CA GLU A 21 -15.84 35.79 -45.94
C GLU A 21 -16.53 35.77 -47.33
N PRO A 22 -16.13 34.88 -48.25
CA PRO A 22 -16.96 34.51 -49.38
C PRO A 22 -18.03 33.49 -48.93
N GLU A 23 -19.29 33.84 -49.11
CA GLU A 23 -20.44 33.00 -48.78
C GLU A 23 -20.43 31.71 -49.64
N TYR A 24 -20.41 30.53 -49.00
CA TYR A 24 -20.30 29.25 -49.69
C TYR A 24 -21.66 28.81 -50.28
N GLN A 25 -21.83 29.03 -51.59
CA GLN A 25 -22.99 28.59 -52.33
C GLN A 25 -22.79 27.16 -52.85
N GLY A 26 -23.18 26.17 -52.03
CA GLY A 26 -22.92 24.76 -52.32
C GLY A 26 -23.98 24.08 -53.18
N ASP A 27 -23.61 23.68 -54.40
CA ASP A 27 -24.22 22.53 -55.08
C ASP A 27 -23.62 21.23 -54.52
N GLY A 28 -24.47 20.24 -54.27
CA GLY A 28 -24.16 19.12 -53.37
C GLY A 28 -23.36 17.97 -53.99
N GLU A 29 -22.02 18.05 -53.96
CA GLU A 29 -21.14 16.91 -54.24
C GLU A 29 -20.53 16.31 -52.96
N TYR A 30 -20.77 15.01 -52.73
CA TYR A 30 -20.20 14.25 -51.61
C TYR A 30 -18.78 13.79 -51.92
N PHE A 31 -17.81 14.17 -51.09
CA PHE A 31 -16.46 13.60 -51.10
C PHE A 31 -16.22 12.77 -49.83
N GLU A 32 -16.34 11.43 -49.93
CA GLU A 32 -15.93 10.54 -48.85
C GLU A 32 -14.39 10.51 -48.72
N LEU A 33 -13.88 11.27 -47.75
CA LEU A 33 -12.47 11.27 -47.40
C LEU A 33 -12.07 9.95 -46.73
N THR A 34 -11.57 8.99 -47.52
CA THR A 34 -10.97 7.76 -46.98
C THR A 34 -9.79 8.12 -46.08
N ASN A 35 -9.91 7.83 -44.77
CA ASN A 35 -8.99 8.27 -43.70
C ASN A 35 -7.50 8.01 -43.99
N ARG A 36 -6.80 9.01 -44.54
CA ARG A 36 -5.34 9.04 -44.64
C ARG A 36 -4.73 9.70 -43.42
N HIS A 37 -4.29 8.87 -42.47
CA HIS A 37 -3.43 9.31 -41.38
C HIS A 37 -2.07 9.73 -41.95
N VAL A 38 -1.79 11.04 -41.95
CA VAL A 38 -0.44 11.56 -42.20
C VAL A 38 0.35 11.44 -40.90
N ILE A 39 1.39 10.61 -40.91
CA ILE A 39 2.31 10.45 -39.79
C ILE A 39 3.66 11.00 -40.23
N GLU A 40 4.04 12.16 -39.71
CA GLU A 40 5.41 12.68 -39.88
C GLU A 40 6.38 11.76 -39.13
N ARG A 41 7.43 11.30 -39.82
CA ARG A 41 8.46 10.45 -39.24
C ARG A 41 9.75 11.23 -39.04
N ASP A 42 10.10 11.40 -37.77
CA ASP A 42 11.49 11.59 -37.36
C ASP A 42 12.34 10.42 -37.89
N LEU A 43 13.55 10.74 -38.36
CA LEU A 43 14.53 9.80 -38.93
C LEU A 43 15.70 9.52 -37.97
N SER A 44 15.57 9.94 -36.71
CA SER A 44 16.56 9.76 -35.65
C SER A 44 16.76 8.28 -35.26
N VAL A 45 17.82 7.68 -35.82
CA VAL A 45 18.47 6.42 -35.40
C VAL A 45 17.58 5.16 -35.46
N PHE A 46 17.71 4.41 -36.55
CA PHE A 46 17.11 3.08 -36.72
C PHE A 46 17.58 2.08 -35.63
N ARG A 47 16.70 1.77 -34.67
CA ARG A 47 16.85 0.58 -33.82
C ARG A 47 16.28 -0.64 -34.54
N SER A 48 16.91 -1.81 -34.34
CA SER A 48 16.42 -3.08 -34.89
C SER A 48 14.97 -3.31 -34.45
N THR A 49 14.06 -3.43 -35.43
CA THR A 49 12.63 -3.64 -35.17
C THR A 49 12.30 -5.10 -35.46
N THR A 50 12.14 -5.91 -34.41
CA THR A 50 11.82 -7.33 -34.56
C THR A 50 10.41 -7.50 -35.13
N VAL A 51 10.31 -7.91 -36.39
CA VAL A 51 9.02 -8.16 -37.05
C VAL A 51 8.43 -9.47 -36.53
N ILE A 52 7.58 -9.37 -35.50
CA ILE A 52 6.80 -10.50 -35.00
C ILE A 52 5.74 -10.86 -36.05
N ASN A 53 5.97 -11.95 -36.79
CA ASN A 53 5.05 -12.40 -37.81
C ASN A 53 3.84 -13.11 -37.20
N THR A 54 2.73 -12.39 -37.08
CA THR A 54 1.47 -12.87 -36.49
C THR A 54 0.87 -14.07 -37.21
N SER A 55 1.21 -14.34 -38.47
CA SER A 55 0.74 -15.54 -39.19
C SER A 55 1.33 -16.85 -38.66
N LYS A 56 2.31 -16.78 -37.75
CA LYS A 56 2.89 -17.94 -37.02
C LYS A 56 2.94 -17.72 -35.50
N ALA A 57 2.17 -16.75 -34.98
CA ALA A 57 1.88 -16.73 -33.55
C ALA A 57 1.04 -17.98 -33.24
N ALA A 58 1.64 -18.97 -32.58
CA ALA A 58 0.88 -20.06 -32.00
C ALA A 58 -0.07 -19.44 -30.96
N VAL A 59 -1.37 -19.51 -31.22
CA VAL A 59 -2.37 -19.14 -30.21
C VAL A 59 -2.12 -20.05 -29.02
N ALA A 60 -1.61 -19.48 -27.93
CA ALA A 60 -1.50 -20.20 -26.67
C ALA A 60 -2.88 -20.79 -26.37
N PRO A 61 -2.98 -22.10 -26.05
CA PRO A 61 -4.27 -22.70 -25.77
C PRO A 61 -4.94 -21.85 -24.69
N ILE A 62 -6.19 -21.44 -24.93
CA ILE A 62 -6.94 -20.66 -23.96
C ILE A 62 -7.03 -21.55 -22.71
N THR A 63 -6.20 -21.25 -21.70
CA THR A 63 -6.34 -21.88 -20.40
C THR A 63 -7.73 -21.53 -19.93
N GLN A 64 -8.60 -22.55 -19.91
CA GLN A 64 -9.87 -22.44 -19.21
C GLN A 64 -9.54 -21.87 -17.83
N PRO A 65 -10.24 -20.82 -17.37
CA PRO A 65 -10.02 -20.33 -16.01
C PRO A 65 -10.20 -21.53 -15.09
N THR A 66 -9.14 -21.88 -14.35
CA THR A 66 -9.25 -22.89 -13.30
C THR A 66 -10.20 -22.31 -12.30
N ASN A 67 -11.44 -22.79 -12.34
CA ASN A 67 -12.53 -22.28 -11.53
C ASN A 67 -12.40 -22.88 -10.12
N ASP A 68 -11.25 -22.59 -9.50
CA ASP A 68 -10.94 -22.80 -8.09
C ASP A 68 -11.82 -21.82 -7.32
N TYR A 69 -13.10 -22.20 -7.24
CA TYR A 69 -14.18 -21.42 -6.65
C TYR A 69 -13.95 -21.38 -5.15
N TYR A 70 -13.21 -20.36 -4.72
CA TYR A 70 -12.94 -20.11 -3.32
C TYR A 70 -14.24 -19.74 -2.61
N GLU A 71 -14.68 -20.59 -1.70
CA GLU A 71 -15.90 -20.44 -0.91
C GLU A 71 -15.52 -20.32 0.58
N ALA A 72 -15.79 -19.16 1.16
CA ALA A 72 -15.47 -18.83 2.53
C ALA A 72 -16.73 -18.91 3.39
N THR A 73 -16.88 -20.05 4.05
CA THR A 73 -18.03 -20.34 4.92
C THR A 73 -17.78 -19.90 6.36
N ILE A 74 -18.83 -19.44 7.05
CA ILE A 74 -18.90 -19.30 8.52
C ILE A 74 -20.09 -20.11 9.00
N SER A 75 -19.85 -21.03 9.94
CA SER A 75 -20.88 -21.91 10.49
C SER A 75 -21.75 -21.15 11.51
N GLN A 76 -23.04 -21.50 11.63
CA GLN A 76 -23.87 -20.96 12.72
C GLN A 76 -23.24 -21.30 14.08
N GLY A 77 -23.01 -20.28 14.92
CA GLY A 77 -22.33 -20.41 16.20
C GLY A 77 -20.78 -20.37 16.15
N GLU A 78 -20.16 -20.34 14.97
CA GLU A 78 -18.71 -20.13 14.82
C GLU A 78 -18.37 -18.65 15.02
N ALA A 79 -17.30 -18.36 15.77
CA ALA A 79 -16.81 -16.99 15.93
C ALA A 79 -16.11 -16.49 14.65
N TYR A 80 -16.40 -15.25 14.23
CA TYR A 80 -15.88 -14.71 12.97
C TYR A 80 -14.33 -14.76 12.90
N ASN A 81 -13.65 -14.46 14.01
CA ASN A 81 -12.19 -14.56 14.14
C ASN A 81 -11.66 -15.98 13.88
N SER A 82 -12.45 -17.02 14.15
CA SER A 82 -12.08 -18.42 14.00
C SER A 82 -12.29 -18.90 12.57
N ALA A 83 -13.34 -18.42 11.90
CA ALA A 83 -13.52 -18.59 10.47
C ALA A 83 -12.40 -17.88 9.69
N VAL A 84 -12.13 -16.60 9.96
CA VAL A 84 -11.01 -15.85 9.33
C VAL A 84 -9.67 -16.56 9.57
N LYS A 85 -9.41 -17.04 10.80
CA LYS A 85 -8.19 -17.81 11.14
C LYS A 85 -8.10 -19.14 10.38
N ARG A 86 -9.23 -19.79 10.10
CA ARG A 86 -9.33 -21.01 9.27
C ARG A 86 -9.09 -20.70 7.80
N TRP A 87 -9.66 -19.63 7.28
CA TRP A 87 -9.48 -19.16 5.89
C TRP A 87 -8.02 -18.80 5.59
N LEU A 88 -7.38 -17.98 6.43
CA LEU A 88 -5.97 -17.61 6.29
C LEU A 88 -5.03 -18.83 6.35
N LYS A 89 -5.36 -19.83 7.17
CA LYS A 89 -4.60 -21.09 7.22
C LYS A 89 -4.80 -21.98 5.99
N ALA A 90 -5.95 -21.91 5.32
CA ALA A 90 -6.18 -22.62 4.06
C ALA A 90 -5.31 -22.03 2.92
N GLU A 91 -5.13 -20.70 2.89
CA GLU A 91 -4.19 -20.00 1.99
C GLU A 91 -2.70 -20.20 2.38
N GLY A 92 -2.41 -20.97 3.44
CA GLY A 92 -1.06 -21.32 3.85
C GLY A 92 -0.36 -20.33 4.80
N TYR A 93 -1.06 -19.31 5.32
CA TYR A 93 -0.53 -18.44 6.36
C TYR A 93 -0.61 -19.14 7.73
N SER A 94 0.53 -19.61 8.23
CA SER A 94 0.61 -20.38 9.47
C SER A 94 0.48 -19.49 10.71
N ASN A 95 1.09 -18.30 10.63
CA ASN A 95 1.12 -17.25 11.63
C ASN A 95 0.13 -16.14 11.25
N ILE A 96 -0.66 -15.67 12.21
CA ILE A 96 -1.69 -14.65 11.97
C ILE A 96 -1.64 -13.63 13.11
N ALA A 97 -1.22 -12.42 12.78
CA ALA A 97 -1.21 -11.26 13.67
C ALA A 97 -2.57 -10.54 13.63
N TRP A 98 -2.91 -9.84 14.72
CA TRP A 98 -4.15 -9.09 14.87
C TRP A 98 -3.84 -7.75 15.54
N SER A 99 -4.29 -6.64 14.94
CA SER A 99 -4.17 -5.31 15.54
C SER A 99 -5.48 -4.57 15.34
N LEU A 100 -6.33 -4.67 16.37
CA LEU A 100 -7.73 -4.27 16.35
C LEU A 100 -8.05 -3.41 17.57
N SER A 101 -8.96 -2.46 17.43
CA SER A 101 -9.64 -1.82 18.57
C SER A 101 -10.45 -2.84 19.39
N ASP A 102 -10.66 -2.59 20.69
CA ASP A 102 -11.40 -3.52 21.57
C ASP A 102 -12.83 -3.81 21.09
N ASN A 103 -13.51 -2.80 20.56
CA ASN A 103 -14.85 -2.95 19.99
C ASN A 103 -14.84 -3.96 18.83
N ASN A 104 -13.91 -3.82 17.90
CA ASN A 104 -13.83 -4.63 16.69
C ASN A 104 -13.28 -6.04 17.00
N ARG A 105 -12.33 -6.15 17.95
CA ARG A 105 -11.90 -7.41 18.56
C ARG A 105 -13.07 -8.16 19.21
N ALA A 106 -13.96 -7.47 19.92
CA ALA A 106 -15.14 -8.07 20.54
C ALA A 106 -16.18 -8.52 19.49
N ILE A 107 -16.44 -7.71 18.45
CA ILE A 107 -17.33 -8.06 17.33
C ILE A 107 -16.81 -9.31 16.61
N LEU A 108 -15.54 -9.34 16.19
CA LEU A 108 -14.94 -10.50 15.54
C LEU A 108 -14.86 -11.74 16.46
N SER A 109 -14.87 -11.57 17.78
CA SER A 109 -14.92 -12.69 18.74
C SER A 109 -16.34 -13.18 19.04
N SER A 110 -17.38 -12.51 18.55
CA SER A 110 -18.76 -12.96 18.70
C SER A 110 -19.11 -14.10 17.73
N PRO A 111 -20.05 -15.00 18.08
CA PRO A 111 -20.50 -16.08 17.22
C PRO A 111 -21.48 -15.59 16.13
N SER A 112 -21.40 -16.17 14.93
CA SER A 112 -22.36 -15.90 13.86
C SER A 112 -23.75 -16.43 14.21
N THR A 113 -24.78 -15.62 13.96
CA THR A 113 -26.19 -15.94 14.28
C THR A 113 -26.84 -16.84 13.23
N SER A 114 -26.28 -16.90 12.02
CA SER A 114 -26.65 -17.79 10.92
C SER A 114 -25.40 -18.44 10.31
N GLU A 115 -25.61 -19.37 9.38
CA GLU A 115 -24.59 -19.71 8.40
C GLU A 115 -24.38 -18.51 7.45
N LEU A 116 -23.14 -18.30 7.01
CA LEU A 116 -22.75 -17.29 6.02
C LEU A 116 -21.82 -17.93 5.00
N ILE A 117 -21.97 -17.55 3.72
CA ILE A 117 -21.19 -18.08 2.60
C ILE A 117 -20.78 -16.90 1.72
N PHE A 118 -19.47 -16.67 1.59
CA PHE A 118 -18.88 -15.65 0.73
C PHE A 118 -18.10 -16.33 -0.40
N SER A 119 -18.05 -15.71 -1.60
CA SER A 119 -17.59 -16.41 -2.81
C SER A 119 -16.65 -15.56 -3.68
N GLY A 120 -15.52 -16.14 -4.10
CA GLY A 120 -14.65 -15.58 -5.13
C GLY A 120 -13.17 -15.66 -4.77
N SER A 121 -12.76 -15.02 -3.68
CA SER A 121 -11.37 -15.05 -3.18
C SER A 121 -11.31 -14.63 -1.70
N LEU A 122 -10.23 -14.96 -0.99
CA LEU A 122 -10.01 -14.54 0.41
C LEU A 122 -10.24 -13.03 0.60
N LYS A 123 -9.72 -12.20 -0.31
CA LYS A 123 -9.86 -10.75 -0.21
C LYS A 123 -11.32 -10.29 -0.36
N GLN A 124 -12.10 -10.93 -1.24
CA GLN A 124 -13.53 -10.63 -1.37
C GLN A 124 -14.31 -11.09 -0.13
N ALA A 125 -14.04 -12.29 0.39
CA ALA A 125 -14.67 -12.79 1.61
C ALA A 125 -14.40 -11.90 2.84
N LEU A 126 -13.19 -11.32 2.96
CA LEU A 126 -12.88 -10.36 4.02
C LEU A 126 -13.59 -9.01 3.84
N VAL A 127 -13.80 -8.55 2.60
CA VAL A 127 -14.59 -7.34 2.31
C VAL A 127 -16.08 -7.58 2.59
N GLU A 128 -16.65 -8.69 2.12
CA GLU A 128 -18.06 -9.05 2.37
C GLU A 128 -18.33 -9.27 3.87
N LEU A 129 -17.36 -9.83 4.62
CA LEU A 129 -17.41 -9.90 6.08
C LEU A 129 -17.28 -8.52 6.76
N SER A 130 -16.44 -7.63 6.22
CA SER A 130 -16.27 -6.25 6.71
C SER A 130 -17.55 -5.43 6.55
N GLU A 131 -18.23 -5.56 5.41
CA GLU A 131 -19.55 -4.99 5.14
C GLU A 131 -20.62 -5.59 6.07
N HIS A 132 -20.64 -6.93 6.23
CA HIS A 132 -21.57 -7.61 7.13
C HIS A 132 -21.44 -7.13 8.59
N LEU A 133 -20.21 -7.06 9.11
CA LEU A 133 -19.93 -6.64 10.49
C LEU A 133 -19.91 -5.11 10.68
N HIS A 134 -20.05 -4.33 9.62
CA HIS A 134 -20.02 -2.86 9.63
C HIS A 134 -18.74 -2.27 10.27
N MET A 135 -17.61 -2.97 10.12
CA MET A 135 -16.30 -2.58 10.64
C MET A 135 -15.18 -2.94 9.65
N PRO A 136 -14.12 -2.13 9.50
CA PRO A 136 -13.02 -2.41 8.58
C PRO A 136 -12.26 -3.70 8.95
N ILE A 137 -11.99 -4.53 7.95
CA ILE A 137 -11.16 -5.74 8.05
C ILE A 137 -10.09 -5.68 6.96
N ASN A 138 -8.98 -5.02 7.26
CA ASN A 138 -7.86 -4.87 6.34
C ASN A 138 -6.88 -6.05 6.48
N LEU A 139 -6.25 -6.43 5.36
CA LEU A 139 -5.32 -7.56 5.26
C LEU A 139 -3.95 -7.09 4.79
N ILE A 140 -2.90 -7.43 5.54
CA ILE A 140 -1.50 -7.40 5.12
C ILE A 140 -0.92 -8.82 5.18
N VAL A 141 0.09 -9.10 4.35
CA VAL A 141 0.59 -10.46 4.09
C VAL A 141 2.11 -10.40 3.84
N ASP A 142 2.86 -11.31 4.47
CA ASP A 142 4.25 -11.64 4.10
C ASP A 142 4.29 -13.07 3.55
N GLU A 143 4.43 -13.16 2.23
CA GLU A 143 4.50 -14.41 1.47
C GLU A 143 5.74 -15.26 1.75
N LYS A 144 6.83 -14.62 2.22
CA LYS A 144 8.12 -15.28 2.51
C LYS A 144 8.14 -15.83 3.94
N ALA A 145 7.60 -15.09 4.89
CA ALA A 145 7.43 -15.55 6.28
C ALA A 145 6.19 -16.44 6.47
N LYS A 146 5.26 -16.43 5.49
CA LYS A 146 3.92 -17.06 5.56
C LYS A 146 3.12 -16.59 6.78
N VAL A 147 3.07 -15.26 6.89
CA VAL A 147 2.34 -14.51 7.92
C VAL A 147 1.22 -13.72 7.26
N ALA A 148 0.04 -13.71 7.87
CA ALA A 148 -1.01 -12.75 7.58
C ALA A 148 -1.22 -11.82 8.77
N GLY A 149 -1.74 -10.62 8.52
CA GLY A 149 -2.11 -9.65 9.53
C GLY A 149 -3.47 -9.04 9.26
N ILE A 150 -4.35 -9.05 10.25
CA ILE A 150 -5.70 -8.44 10.20
C ILE A 150 -5.74 -7.20 11.09
N TYR A 151 -6.22 -6.08 10.53
CA TYR A 151 -6.26 -4.78 11.22
C TYR A 151 -7.46 -3.91 10.84
N ASP A 152 -7.78 -2.89 11.64
CA ASP A 152 -8.99 -2.06 11.52
C ASP A 152 -8.75 -0.53 11.35
N PHE A 153 -7.51 -0.13 11.09
CA PHE A 153 -7.10 1.26 10.77
C PHE A 153 -6.69 1.41 9.29
N ASN A 154 -6.61 2.66 8.79
CA ASN A 154 -6.59 2.98 7.36
C ASN A 154 -5.24 3.51 6.83
N ASP A 155 -4.20 3.44 7.65
CA ASP A 155 -2.86 3.96 7.36
C ASP A 155 -1.98 2.88 6.70
N ASP A 156 -0.81 3.26 6.17
CA ASP A 156 0.21 2.28 5.79
C ASP A 156 0.68 1.52 7.05
N VAL A 157 0.84 0.19 6.94
CA VAL A 157 1.14 -0.68 8.10
C VAL A 157 2.37 -1.55 7.87
N ARG A 158 3.01 -2.00 8.95
CA ARG A 158 4.07 -3.02 8.89
C ARG A 158 3.76 -4.23 9.77
N ILE A 159 4.08 -5.43 9.28
CA ILE A 159 4.20 -6.63 10.12
C ILE A 159 5.63 -6.64 10.68
N THR A 160 5.78 -6.78 12.01
CA THR A 160 7.10 -6.98 12.64
C THR A 160 7.16 -8.33 13.35
N HIS A 161 8.23 -9.10 13.12
CA HIS A 161 8.51 -10.34 13.86
C HIS A 161 9.25 -10.01 15.17
N VAL A 162 8.62 -10.31 16.30
CA VAL A 162 9.16 -10.10 17.64
C VAL A 162 9.76 -11.43 18.11
N GLN A 163 11.09 -11.49 18.18
CA GLN A 163 11.87 -12.71 18.46
C GLN A 163 13.19 -12.39 19.18
N GLY A 164 13.62 -13.27 20.10
CA GLY A 164 14.88 -13.15 20.84
C GLY A 164 14.85 -13.81 22.21
N ASP A 165 16.02 -13.99 22.83
CA ASP A 165 16.16 -14.71 24.11
C ASP A 165 15.87 -13.82 25.35
N SER A 166 15.88 -12.49 25.17
CA SER A 166 15.69 -11.53 26.27
C SER A 166 15.10 -10.20 25.81
N LEU A 167 14.38 -9.52 26.70
CA LEU A 167 13.65 -8.29 26.40
C LEU A 167 14.57 -7.19 25.87
N ARG A 168 15.80 -7.04 26.41
CA ARG A 168 16.80 -6.09 25.90
C ARG A 168 17.12 -6.33 24.42
N GLN A 169 17.28 -7.59 24.02
CA GLN A 169 17.60 -7.96 22.64
C GLN A 169 16.42 -7.71 21.70
N VAL A 170 15.21 -8.12 22.11
CA VAL A 170 13.97 -7.93 21.35
C VAL A 170 13.71 -6.43 21.13
N THR A 171 13.79 -5.64 22.19
CA THR A 171 13.56 -4.20 22.19
C THR A 171 14.59 -3.49 21.32
N LYS A 172 15.88 -3.88 21.40
CA LYS A 172 16.93 -3.39 20.51
C LYS A 172 16.60 -3.65 19.03
N HIS A 173 16.30 -4.91 18.67
CA HIS A 173 15.97 -5.27 17.29
C HIS A 173 14.74 -4.50 16.78
N LEU A 174 13.74 -4.28 17.64
CA LEU A 174 12.57 -3.48 17.30
C LEU A 174 12.94 -2.03 16.98
N ILE A 175 13.69 -1.36 17.87
CA ILE A 175 14.14 0.03 17.72
C ILE A 175 14.97 0.20 16.44
N GLU A 176 15.92 -0.71 16.18
CA GLU A 176 16.75 -0.71 14.98
C GLU A 176 15.92 -0.94 13.70
N ASN A 177 14.87 -1.77 13.74
CA ASN A 177 13.96 -2.03 12.62
C ASN A 177 13.03 -0.84 12.27
N TYR A 178 12.80 0.08 13.21
CA TYR A 178 12.09 1.35 12.96
C TYR A 178 13.07 2.50 12.63
N GLY A 179 14.36 2.21 12.45
CA GLY A 179 15.38 3.20 12.10
C GLY A 179 15.76 4.14 13.25
N LEU A 180 15.28 3.87 14.47
CA LEU A 180 15.67 4.59 15.67
C LEU A 180 16.99 4.04 16.25
N ARG A 181 17.58 4.81 17.16
CA ARG A 181 18.92 4.56 17.67
C ARG A 181 18.88 3.84 19.01
N TRP A 182 19.44 2.64 19.01
CA TRP A 182 19.89 1.98 20.22
C TRP A 182 21.34 2.38 20.53
N ASN A 183 21.66 2.63 21.80
CA ASN A 183 23.04 2.75 22.28
C ASN A 183 23.36 1.60 23.24
N ASP A 184 24.34 0.77 22.87
CA ASP A 184 24.67 -0.49 23.56
C ASP A 184 25.89 -0.36 24.50
N THR A 185 26.32 0.87 24.80
CA THR A 185 27.42 1.19 25.72
C THR A 185 27.10 0.80 27.17
N GLU A 186 28.15 0.79 28.02
CA GLU A 186 28.02 0.66 29.48
C GLU A 186 27.96 2.03 30.19
N ASP A 187 28.02 3.13 29.45
CA ASP A 187 28.05 4.50 29.98
C ASP A 187 26.66 5.01 30.40
N SER A 188 26.58 6.31 30.75
CA SER A 188 25.34 6.99 31.13
C SER A 188 24.44 7.36 29.94
N ALA A 189 24.87 7.11 28.71
CA ALA A 189 24.12 7.39 27.49
C ALA A 189 23.55 6.11 26.84
N ARG A 190 23.66 4.96 27.50
CA ARG A 190 23.12 3.67 27.05
C ARG A 190 21.59 3.67 26.97
N SER A 191 21.03 2.88 26.06
CA SER A 191 19.58 2.72 25.89
C SER A 191 18.91 1.82 26.92
N TRP A 192 19.65 0.92 27.58
CA TRP A 192 19.11 0.03 28.62
C TRP A 192 19.50 0.53 30.01
N LEU A 193 18.59 1.24 30.68
CA LEU A 193 18.81 1.83 32.01
C LEU A 193 18.29 0.93 33.15
N VAL A 194 17.61 -0.17 32.81
CA VAL A 194 17.09 -1.23 33.69
C VAL A 194 18.22 -2.16 34.14
N ASP A 195 18.28 -2.52 35.42
CA ASP A 195 19.34 -3.41 35.95
C ASP A 195 19.05 -4.90 35.64
N THR A 196 17.78 -5.26 35.53
CA THR A 196 17.33 -6.61 35.14
C THR A 196 17.32 -6.77 33.61
N ASN A 197 17.80 -7.90 33.08
CA ASN A 197 17.48 -8.32 31.71
C ASN A 197 16.45 -9.45 31.74
N TYR A 198 15.18 -9.12 31.45
CA TYR A 198 14.08 -10.08 31.50
C TYR A 198 14.21 -11.13 30.40
N GLN A 199 13.91 -12.38 30.72
CA GLN A 199 13.84 -13.46 29.73
C GLN A 199 12.65 -13.24 28.80
N PHE A 200 12.87 -13.48 27.51
CA PHE A 200 11.81 -13.51 26.50
C PHE A 200 11.70 -14.95 25.96
N SER A 201 10.51 -15.39 25.58
CA SER A 201 10.24 -16.83 25.36
C SER A 201 9.12 -17.16 24.37
N ALA A 202 8.52 -16.16 23.73
CA ALA A 202 7.43 -16.32 22.79
C ALA A 202 7.70 -15.52 21.51
N ASP A 203 8.02 -16.19 20.41
CA ASP A 203 8.11 -15.55 19.11
C ASP A 203 6.69 -15.22 18.60
N TYR A 204 6.43 -13.97 18.24
CA TYR A 204 5.14 -13.53 17.72
C TYR A 204 5.26 -12.41 16.67
N TYR A 205 4.12 -12.04 16.07
CA TYR A 205 4.04 -11.00 15.05
C TYR A 205 3.07 -9.91 15.48
N ILE A 206 3.50 -8.65 15.36
CA ILE A 206 2.68 -7.46 15.63
C ILE A 206 2.38 -6.71 14.32
N ILE A 207 1.30 -5.93 14.31
CA ILE A 207 0.95 -5.00 13.23
C ILE A 207 0.75 -3.62 13.83
N THR A 208 1.40 -2.62 13.25
CA THR A 208 1.33 -1.22 13.66
C THR A 208 1.27 -0.33 12.41
N GLN A 209 0.89 0.94 12.59
CA GLN A 209 1.11 1.96 11.55
C GLN A 209 2.60 2.04 11.21
N TYR A 210 2.92 2.43 9.98
CA TYR A 210 4.27 2.24 9.43
C TYR A 210 5.38 2.88 10.25
N ASP A 211 5.18 4.03 10.90
CA ASP A 211 6.20 4.68 11.74
C ASP A 211 5.84 4.70 13.23
N ASP A 212 4.80 3.96 13.64
CA ASP A 212 4.37 3.87 15.04
C ASP A 212 5.19 2.83 15.82
N ILE A 213 6.38 3.28 16.23
CA ILE A 213 7.25 2.59 17.18
C ILE A 213 6.69 2.62 18.61
N SER A 214 5.81 3.56 18.97
CA SER A 214 5.27 3.71 20.32
C SER A 214 4.34 2.56 20.65
N THR A 215 3.30 2.31 19.85
CA THR A 215 2.42 1.15 19.99
C THR A 215 3.21 -0.17 19.92
N ALA A 216 4.28 -0.21 19.10
CA ALA A 216 5.13 -1.38 18.98
C ALA A 216 5.93 -1.67 20.27
N LEU A 217 6.48 -0.63 20.91
CA LEU A 217 7.17 -0.74 22.20
C LEU A 217 6.18 -1.05 23.32
N GLU A 218 5.04 -0.38 23.40
CA GLU A 218 3.97 -0.67 24.37
C GLU A 218 3.54 -2.14 24.30
N THR A 219 3.33 -2.68 23.09
CA THR A 219 2.97 -4.10 22.90
C THR A 219 4.09 -5.07 23.32
N VAL A 220 5.36 -4.71 23.12
CA VAL A 220 6.52 -5.59 23.41
C VAL A 220 6.93 -5.54 24.89
N LEU A 221 6.72 -4.40 25.55
CA LEU A 221 6.99 -4.19 26.97
C LEU A 221 5.79 -4.56 27.87
N GLU A 222 4.61 -4.84 27.31
CA GLU A 222 3.40 -5.21 28.06
C GLU A 222 3.67 -6.35 29.07
N GLY A 223 3.34 -6.09 30.34
CA GLY A 223 3.50 -7.06 31.44
C GLY A 223 4.90 -7.13 32.06
N TYR A 224 5.88 -6.38 31.53
CA TYR A 224 7.16 -6.12 32.20
C TYR A 224 7.11 -4.76 32.92
N PRO A 225 7.78 -4.57 34.07
CA PRO A 225 7.74 -3.34 34.85
C PRO A 225 8.70 -2.28 34.28
N VAL A 226 8.64 -2.06 32.97
CA VAL A 226 9.54 -1.16 32.23
C VAL A 226 8.79 -0.40 31.14
N TYR A 227 9.19 0.84 30.89
CA TYR A 227 8.64 1.69 29.85
C TYR A 227 9.74 2.24 28.94
N SER A 228 9.34 2.78 27.78
CA SER A 228 10.23 3.43 26.81
C SER A 228 10.07 4.94 26.76
N GLU A 229 11.18 5.67 26.67
CA GLU A 229 11.22 7.11 26.39
C GLU A 229 12.00 7.35 25.09
N ILE A 230 11.50 8.23 24.21
CA ILE A 230 12.14 8.56 22.93
C ILE A 230 12.67 9.99 22.98
N LEU A 231 13.98 10.15 22.83
CA LEU A 231 14.62 11.46 22.71
C LEU A 231 14.51 11.95 21.26
N GLU A 232 13.38 12.59 20.95
CA GLU A 232 13.00 13.16 19.65
C GLU A 232 14.14 13.87 18.90
N SER A 233 14.96 14.64 19.62
CA SER A 233 16.04 15.44 19.01
C SER A 233 17.22 14.61 18.46
N THR A 234 17.32 13.33 18.83
CA THR A 234 18.38 12.42 18.37
C THR A 234 17.86 11.11 17.78
N GLY A 235 16.57 10.81 17.95
CA GLY A 235 15.98 9.51 17.62
C GLY A 235 16.47 8.36 18.50
N GLN A 236 17.02 8.65 19.69
CA GLN A 236 17.48 7.63 20.63
C GLN A 236 16.38 7.20 21.57
N VAL A 237 16.20 5.89 21.74
CA VAL A 237 15.24 5.31 22.69
C VAL A 237 15.95 4.87 23.96
N PHE A 238 15.31 5.06 25.11
CA PHE A 238 15.74 4.62 26.44
C PHE A 238 14.66 3.72 27.05
N ILE A 239 15.06 2.62 27.71
CA ILE A 239 14.18 1.73 28.46
C ILE A 239 14.51 1.87 29.95
N GLN A 240 13.49 2.11 30.77
CA GLN A 240 13.56 2.49 32.17
C GLN A 240 12.58 1.66 33.03
N GLU A 241 12.87 1.48 34.32
CA GLU A 241 11.97 0.78 35.26
C GLU A 241 10.80 1.69 35.69
N GLU A 242 9.61 1.11 35.86
CA GLU A 242 8.45 1.80 36.47
C GLU A 242 8.69 2.09 37.98
N LEU A 243 8.06 3.16 38.50
CA LEU A 243 8.27 3.71 39.86
C LEU A 243 7.17 3.35 40.87
#